data_AF-A0A4Q5SZX8-F1
#
_entry.id   AF-A0A4Q5SZX8-F1
#
_cell.length_a   1.000
_cell.length_b   1.000
_cell.length_c   1.000
_cell.angle_alpha   90.00
_cell.angle_beta   90.00
_cell.angle_gamma   90.00
#
_symmetry.space_group_name_H-M   'P 1'
#
loop_
_entity.id
_entity.type
_entity.pdbx_description
1 polymer ?
#
loop_
_entity_poly.entity_id
_entity_poly.type
_entity_poly.pdbx_seq_one_letter_code
_entity_poly.pdbx_strand_id
1 'polypeptide(L)'
;MRIPTLLLQGQSDTLFNLNEGTATFQALRKQKVPTKLVWINGGHSGPNAPGEIDFDAPSISGQHLTARLSAWFDHYLKGQRTDTGPLFSYFRDWVPYTGNARPAYATSSTFPIGSRTPFYLSGTALTRSKGAVAKGSQTLLTGPAGAPTSLGTIDVVGSQLPIALPELDLPGTSASWTTPALTAPLTVVGSPTLDLSVTAPTAALTQALDAGKVVVFVKVLDVGPDGKGTVVRDLVAPVRVPDAGQPFTVTLPGIAHRFEKGHALRLVVAGGSVNYRGGLVSAPVTITTGSANQVLTLPLV
;
A
#
# COMPACT_ATOMS: atom_id res chain seq x y z
N MET A 1 13.75 -12.95 -21.87
CA MET A 1 14.20 -11.55 -22.11
C MET A 1 15.57 -11.34 -21.45
N ARG A 2 16.51 -10.60 -22.07
CA ARG A 2 17.89 -10.39 -21.53
C ARG A 2 18.33 -8.92 -21.47
N ILE A 3 17.41 -8.00 -21.71
CA ILE A 3 17.72 -6.56 -21.82
C ILE A 3 17.85 -5.98 -20.41
N PRO A 4 18.94 -5.29 -20.06
CA PRO A 4 19.05 -4.58 -18.79
C PRO A 4 17.85 -3.64 -18.58
N THR A 5 17.27 -3.64 -17.38
CA THR A 5 16.07 -2.87 -17.06
C THR A 5 16.24 -2.01 -15.81
N LEU A 6 16.01 -0.71 -15.92
CA LEU A 6 15.79 0.17 -14.78
C LEU A 6 14.28 0.41 -14.67
N LEU A 7 13.66 -0.13 -13.62
CA LEU A 7 12.22 -0.05 -13.40
C LEU A 7 11.90 1.09 -12.42
N LEU A 8 11.14 2.07 -12.89
CA LEU A 8 10.57 3.14 -12.06
C LEU A 8 9.10 2.80 -11.80
N GLN A 9 8.70 2.85 -10.53
CA GLN A 9 7.32 2.57 -10.11
C GLN A 9 6.87 3.66 -9.13
N GLY A 10 5.67 4.21 -9.35
CA GLY A 10 5.13 5.31 -8.54
C GLY A 10 4.55 4.87 -7.21
N GLN A 11 4.89 5.55 -6.12
CA GLN A 11 4.30 5.35 -4.79
C GLN A 11 2.85 5.84 -4.69
N SER A 12 2.46 6.81 -5.52
CA SER A 12 1.10 7.32 -5.65
C SER A 12 0.41 6.80 -6.92
N ASP A 13 0.69 5.55 -7.32
CA ASP A 13 -0.01 4.88 -8.42
C ASP A 13 -1.09 3.94 -7.88
N THR A 14 -2.35 4.30 -8.06
CA THR A 14 -3.49 3.51 -7.56
C THR A 14 -4.00 2.49 -8.59
N LEU A 15 -3.55 2.55 -9.85
CA LEU A 15 -3.95 1.60 -10.91
C LEU A 15 -2.99 0.41 -11.02
N PHE A 16 -1.69 0.69 -10.95
CA PHE A 16 -0.61 -0.29 -10.99
C PHE A 16 0.35 0.05 -9.86
N ASN A 17 0.02 -0.40 -8.65
CA ASN A 17 0.74 0.02 -7.45
C ASN A 17 2.14 -0.63 -7.36
N LEU A 18 2.82 -0.40 -6.23
CA LEU A 18 4.17 -0.92 -6.01
C LEU A 18 4.27 -2.45 -6.13
N ASN A 19 3.16 -3.18 -5.98
CA ASN A 19 3.13 -4.64 -6.07
C ASN A 19 3.41 -5.13 -7.49
N GLU A 20 2.80 -4.54 -8.51
CA GLU A 20 2.98 -4.91 -9.92
C GLU A 20 4.42 -4.64 -10.38
N GLY A 21 4.97 -3.47 -10.02
CA GLY A 21 6.36 -3.12 -10.25
C GLY A 21 7.32 -4.07 -9.53
N THR A 22 7.01 -4.43 -8.28
CA THR A 22 7.80 -5.40 -7.50
C THR A 22 7.80 -6.79 -8.13
N ALA A 23 6.63 -7.28 -8.55
CA ALA A 23 6.50 -8.58 -9.19
C ALA A 23 7.31 -8.63 -10.50
N THR A 24 7.26 -7.56 -11.30
CA THR A 24 8.05 -7.41 -12.53
C THR A 24 9.55 -7.43 -12.24
N PHE A 25 10.00 -6.64 -11.25
CA PHE A 25 11.39 -6.62 -10.81
C PHE A 25 11.88 -8.01 -10.41
N GLN A 26 11.11 -8.72 -9.57
CA GLN A 26 11.47 -10.06 -9.09
C GLN A 26 11.49 -11.09 -10.23
N ALA A 27 10.54 -11.03 -11.16
CA ALA A 27 10.47 -11.93 -12.30
C ALA A 27 11.67 -11.77 -13.24
N LEU A 28 12.07 -10.52 -13.55
CA LEU A 28 13.25 -10.23 -14.37
C LEU A 28 14.55 -10.67 -13.66
N ARG A 29 14.68 -10.38 -12.36
CA ARG A 29 15.82 -10.80 -11.54
C ARG A 29 15.95 -12.33 -11.48
N LYS A 30 14.85 -13.07 -11.36
CA LYS A 30 14.84 -14.55 -11.39
C LYS A 30 15.35 -15.11 -12.71
N GLN A 31 15.13 -14.39 -13.81
CA GLN A 31 15.67 -14.70 -15.13
C GLN A 31 17.12 -14.19 -15.35
N LYS A 32 17.78 -13.70 -14.29
CA LYS A 32 19.14 -13.14 -14.31
C LYS A 32 19.29 -11.93 -15.23
N VAL A 33 18.21 -11.19 -15.48
CA VAL A 33 18.28 -9.89 -16.15
C VAL A 33 18.93 -8.88 -15.19
N PRO A 34 19.88 -8.04 -15.66
CA PRO A 34 20.38 -6.91 -14.87
C PRO A 34 19.23 -5.92 -14.64
N THR A 35 18.65 -5.94 -13.44
CA THR A 35 17.47 -5.13 -13.12
C THR A 35 17.69 -4.34 -11.84
N LYS A 36 17.29 -3.07 -11.85
CA LYS A 36 17.24 -2.17 -10.68
C LYS A 36 15.83 -1.61 -10.52
N LEU A 37 15.42 -1.34 -9.29
CA LEU A 37 14.08 -0.84 -8.94
C LEU A 37 14.18 0.52 -8.26
N VAL A 38 13.36 1.47 -8.70
CA VAL A 38 13.25 2.79 -8.10
C VAL A 38 11.78 3.07 -7.80
N TRP A 39 11.46 3.31 -6.53
CA TRP A 39 10.14 3.79 -6.12
C TRP A 39 10.14 5.31 -6.04
N ILE A 40 9.41 5.95 -6.95
CA ILE A 40 9.35 7.40 -7.11
C ILE A 40 8.16 7.98 -6.34
N ASN A 41 8.16 9.27 -6.01
CA ASN A 41 7.03 9.89 -5.29
C ASN A 41 5.72 9.80 -6.08
N GLY A 42 5.79 10.09 -7.38
CA GLY A 42 4.61 10.21 -8.24
C GLY A 42 3.93 8.89 -8.56
N GLY A 43 3.21 8.87 -9.66
CA GLY A 43 2.42 7.74 -10.14
C GLY A 43 1.21 8.24 -10.92
N HIS A 44 0.33 7.34 -11.35
CA HIS A 44 -0.91 7.75 -12.04
C HIS A 44 -1.74 8.79 -11.25
N SER A 45 -1.71 8.70 -9.92
CA SER A 45 -2.63 9.40 -9.02
C SER A 45 -1.93 10.50 -8.21
N GLY A 46 -0.67 10.81 -8.50
CA GLY A 46 0.08 11.84 -7.79
C GLY A 46 1.28 12.37 -8.57
N PRO A 47 1.64 13.65 -8.39
CA PRO A 47 2.74 14.27 -9.12
C PRO A 47 4.11 13.74 -8.65
N ASN A 48 5.09 13.80 -9.53
CA ASN A 48 6.50 13.64 -9.12
C ASN A 48 6.89 14.75 -8.14
N ALA A 49 7.82 14.45 -7.24
CA ALA A 49 8.29 15.46 -6.30
C ALA A 49 9.19 16.50 -7.01
N PRO A 50 9.25 17.76 -6.54
CA PRO A 50 10.18 18.75 -7.10
C PRO A 50 11.61 18.21 -7.17
N GLY A 51 12.30 18.40 -8.30
CA GLY A 51 13.69 17.91 -8.48
C GLY A 51 13.85 16.38 -8.47
N GLU A 52 12.76 15.62 -8.56
CA GLU A 52 12.79 14.16 -8.77
C GLU A 52 12.98 13.84 -10.25
N ILE A 53 12.00 14.23 -11.07
CA ILE A 53 12.03 14.17 -12.54
C ILE A 53 11.02 15.17 -13.11
N ASP A 54 11.39 15.78 -14.24
CA ASP A 54 10.50 16.56 -15.08
C ASP A 54 10.70 16.08 -16.52
N PHE A 55 9.63 15.57 -17.14
CA PHE A 55 9.69 15.03 -18.50
C PHE A 55 9.65 16.13 -19.57
N ASP A 56 9.09 17.30 -19.25
CA ASP A 56 8.99 18.44 -20.16
C ASP A 56 10.27 19.29 -20.11
N ALA A 57 10.97 19.30 -18.97
CA ALA A 57 12.23 20.02 -18.78
C ALA A 57 13.29 19.17 -18.05
N PRO A 58 13.84 18.12 -18.70
CA PRO A 58 14.81 17.25 -18.06
C PRO A 58 16.13 17.97 -17.73
N SER A 59 16.62 17.81 -16.50
CA SER A 59 17.90 18.38 -16.04
C SER A 59 18.73 17.35 -15.28
N ILE A 60 19.89 16.97 -15.85
CA ILE A 60 20.82 16.01 -15.23
C ILE A 60 21.38 16.53 -13.89
N SER A 61 21.69 17.82 -13.79
CA SER A 61 22.21 18.41 -12.54
C SER A 61 21.10 18.73 -11.54
N GLY A 62 19.93 19.13 -12.03
CA GLY A 62 18.81 19.58 -11.21
C GLY A 62 17.90 18.47 -10.69
N GLN A 63 17.86 17.29 -11.33
CA GLN A 63 16.89 16.23 -11.01
C GLN A 63 17.55 14.89 -10.73
N HIS A 64 17.13 14.23 -9.64
CA HIS A 64 17.73 12.98 -9.19
C HIS A 64 17.57 11.84 -10.20
N LEU A 65 16.36 11.61 -10.70
CA LEU A 65 16.07 10.50 -11.59
C LEU A 65 16.56 10.76 -13.01
N THR A 66 16.57 12.00 -13.48
CA THR A 66 17.16 12.35 -14.78
C THR A 66 18.65 12.02 -14.80
N ALA A 67 19.39 12.33 -13.74
CA ALA A 67 20.78 11.89 -13.58
C ALA A 67 20.90 10.35 -13.58
N ARG A 68 19.98 9.67 -12.88
CA ARG A 68 19.96 8.22 -12.75
C ARG A 68 19.70 7.50 -14.08
N LEU A 69 18.76 8.00 -14.86
CA LEU A 69 18.41 7.52 -16.20
C LEU A 69 19.56 7.78 -17.19
N SER A 70 20.16 8.98 -17.16
CA SER A 70 21.34 9.28 -17.99
C SER A 70 22.49 8.32 -17.70
N ALA A 71 22.82 8.11 -16.43
CA ALA A 71 23.88 7.19 -16.02
C ALA A 71 23.61 5.73 -16.47
N TRP A 72 22.34 5.30 -16.41
CA TRP A 72 21.91 3.99 -16.91
C TRP A 72 22.16 3.84 -18.42
N PHE A 73 21.76 4.84 -19.21
CA PHE A 73 21.97 4.83 -20.66
C PHE A 73 23.44 5.01 -21.05
N ASP A 74 24.20 5.86 -20.35
CA ASP A 74 25.65 6.00 -20.57
C ASP A 74 26.36 4.65 -20.38
N HIS A 75 25.95 3.87 -19.37
CA HIS A 75 26.48 2.53 -19.16
C HIS A 75 26.07 1.53 -20.24
N TYR A 76 24.76 1.36 -20.49
CA TYR A 76 24.27 0.26 -21.32
C TYR A 76 24.16 0.57 -22.81
N LEU A 77 24.07 1.84 -23.20
CA LEU A 77 23.96 2.26 -24.61
C LEU A 77 25.26 2.85 -25.15
N LYS A 78 26.04 3.55 -24.32
CA LYS A 78 27.32 4.15 -24.74
C LYS A 78 28.56 3.33 -24.31
N GLY A 79 28.38 2.26 -23.52
CA GLY A 79 29.49 1.43 -23.06
C GLY A 79 30.44 2.13 -22.08
N GLN A 80 30.00 3.23 -21.45
CA GLN A 80 30.81 3.98 -20.49
C GLN A 80 30.86 3.25 -19.15
N ARG A 81 31.96 3.42 -18.40
CA ARG A 81 32.11 2.86 -17.04
C ARG A 81 31.41 3.73 -15.99
N THR A 82 30.16 4.09 -16.23
CA THR A 82 29.35 4.93 -15.34
C THR A 82 28.65 4.06 -14.29
N ASP A 83 28.65 4.51 -13.03
CA ASP A 83 27.87 3.85 -11.97
C ASP A 83 26.37 4.07 -12.21
N THR A 84 25.63 2.97 -12.27
CA THR A 84 24.18 2.96 -12.45
C THR A 84 23.41 2.99 -11.12
N GLY A 85 24.11 3.10 -9.99
CA GLY A 85 23.64 3.34 -8.62
C GLY A 85 23.13 2.08 -7.87
N PRO A 86 22.43 2.21 -6.73
CA PRO A 86 21.93 1.07 -5.93
C PRO A 86 20.94 0.16 -6.64
N LEU A 87 20.83 -1.09 -6.18
CA LEU A 87 19.84 -2.07 -6.66
C LEU A 87 18.41 -1.58 -6.47
N PHE A 88 18.12 -1.05 -5.27
CA PHE A 88 16.84 -0.52 -4.89
C PHE A 88 17.00 0.88 -4.30
N SER A 89 16.11 1.81 -4.66
CA SER A 89 16.02 3.12 -4.01
C SER A 89 14.57 3.59 -3.97
N TYR A 90 14.20 4.33 -2.93
CA TYR A 90 12.83 4.82 -2.75
C TYR A 90 12.83 6.25 -2.22
N PHE A 91 11.89 7.04 -2.72
CA PHE A 91 11.65 8.41 -2.24
C PHE A 91 11.03 8.39 -0.84
N ARG A 92 11.42 9.36 0.00
CA ARG A 92 10.91 9.57 1.35
C ARG A 92 10.35 10.98 1.45
N ASP A 93 9.03 11.11 1.38
CA ASP A 93 8.34 12.41 1.48
C ASP A 93 8.51 13.09 2.85
N TRP A 94 8.83 12.32 3.88
CA TRP A 94 9.16 12.82 5.23
C TRP A 94 10.60 13.34 5.39
N VAL A 95 11.41 13.36 4.32
CA VAL A 95 12.78 13.90 4.35
C VAL A 95 12.83 15.23 3.59
N PRO A 96 13.07 16.36 4.28
CA PRO A 96 13.11 17.66 3.63
C PRO A 96 14.34 17.79 2.74
N TYR A 97 14.18 18.53 1.63
CA TYR A 97 15.25 18.86 0.70
C TYR A 97 14.88 20.12 -0.10
N THR A 98 15.87 20.70 -0.79
CA THR A 98 15.68 21.86 -1.68
C THR A 98 16.37 21.58 -3.01
N GLY A 99 15.71 21.91 -4.12
CA GLY A 99 16.24 21.67 -5.45
C GLY A 99 16.21 20.18 -5.80
N ASN A 100 17.37 19.55 -5.92
CA ASN A 100 17.51 18.15 -6.34
C ASN A 100 16.98 17.18 -5.25
N ALA A 101 16.13 16.22 -5.63
CA ALA A 101 15.48 15.27 -4.71
C ALA A 101 16.41 14.19 -4.13
N ARG A 102 17.67 14.10 -4.53
CA ARG A 102 18.62 13.07 -4.08
C ARG A 102 18.66 12.87 -2.55
N PRO A 103 18.64 13.91 -1.69
CA PRO A 103 18.64 13.71 -0.24
C PRO A 103 17.41 12.95 0.30
N ALA A 104 16.26 13.07 -0.37
CA ALA A 104 15.04 12.35 -0.01
C ALA A 104 15.07 10.87 -0.39
N TYR A 105 15.96 10.45 -1.29
CA TYR A 105 16.07 9.05 -1.70
C TYR A 105 16.90 8.22 -0.70
N ALA A 106 16.30 7.16 -0.17
CA ALA A 106 17.04 6.08 0.49
C ALA A 106 17.47 5.03 -0.53
N THR A 107 18.52 4.28 -0.20
CA THR A 107 19.15 3.31 -1.12
C THR A 107 19.43 2.00 -0.42
N SER A 108 19.37 0.90 -1.15
CA SER A 108 19.67 -0.45 -0.66
C SER A 108 20.34 -1.29 -1.75
N SER A 109 21.28 -2.14 -1.32
CA SER A 109 21.89 -3.17 -2.17
C SER A 109 21.06 -4.47 -2.22
N THR A 110 20.01 -4.58 -1.42
CA THR A 110 19.11 -5.73 -1.33
C THR A 110 17.65 -5.33 -1.48
N PHE A 111 16.82 -6.28 -1.90
CA PHE A 111 15.37 -6.17 -1.94
C PHE A 111 14.75 -7.58 -1.79
N PRO A 112 13.66 -7.76 -1.03
CA PRO A 112 12.97 -6.75 -0.20
C PRO A 112 13.85 -6.27 0.96
N ILE A 113 13.46 -5.14 1.56
CA ILE A 113 14.12 -4.58 2.76
C ILE A 113 13.19 -4.67 3.98
N GLY A 114 13.77 -4.39 5.15
CA GLY A 114 13.03 -4.38 6.41
C GLY A 114 12.77 -5.76 7.01
N SER A 115 12.29 -5.75 8.24
CA SER A 115 11.92 -6.94 9.01
C SER A 115 10.40 -7.10 9.05
N ARG A 116 9.92 -8.33 8.82
CA ARG A 116 8.49 -8.66 8.90
C ARG A 116 8.03 -8.61 10.35
N THR A 117 7.27 -7.58 10.71
CA THR A 117 6.81 -7.33 12.08
C THR A 117 5.30 -7.54 12.18
N PRO A 118 4.83 -8.48 13.02
CA PRO A 118 3.39 -8.75 13.18
C PRO A 118 2.71 -7.76 14.13
N PHE A 119 1.48 -7.38 13.77
CA PHE A 119 0.49 -6.64 14.53
C PHE A 119 -0.82 -7.43 14.52
N TYR A 120 -1.14 -8.06 15.64
CA TYR A 120 -2.32 -8.91 15.81
C TYR A 120 -3.57 -8.05 16.02
N LEU A 121 -4.66 -8.41 15.35
CA LEU A 121 -5.97 -7.79 15.55
C LEU A 121 -6.52 -8.26 16.91
N SER A 122 -6.81 -7.32 17.81
CA SER A 122 -7.12 -7.59 19.22
C SER A 122 -8.23 -6.68 19.72
N GLY A 123 -9.46 -7.18 19.90
CA GLY A 123 -10.63 -6.33 20.17
C GLY A 123 -10.83 -5.31 19.04
N THR A 124 -10.57 -4.04 19.33
CA THR A 124 -10.55 -2.89 18.39
C THR A 124 -9.15 -2.28 18.20
N ALA A 125 -8.11 -2.95 18.73
CA ALA A 125 -6.72 -2.48 18.69
C ALA A 125 -5.82 -3.38 17.84
N LEU A 126 -4.66 -2.84 17.46
CA LEU A 126 -3.53 -3.62 16.95
C LEU A 126 -2.47 -3.77 18.05
N THR A 127 -2.01 -4.99 18.28
CA THR A 127 -0.98 -5.29 19.29
C THR A 127 0.19 -6.08 18.72
N ARG A 128 1.41 -5.79 19.19
CA ARG A 128 2.60 -6.60 18.87
C ARG A 128 2.73 -7.84 19.76
N SER A 129 1.95 -7.92 20.84
CA SER A 129 2.02 -9.03 21.80
C SER A 129 1.06 -10.16 21.41
N LYS A 130 1.63 -11.27 20.92
CA LYS A 130 0.88 -12.47 20.52
C LYS A 130 0.04 -13.05 21.65
N GLY A 131 0.52 -12.95 22.90
CA GLY A 131 -0.18 -13.48 24.08
C GLY A 131 -1.24 -12.56 24.67
N ALA A 132 -1.34 -11.31 24.20
CA ALA A 132 -2.28 -10.31 24.72
C ALA A 132 -3.45 -10.04 23.75
N VAL A 133 -3.72 -10.95 22.82
CA VAL A 133 -4.80 -10.80 21.85
C VAL A 133 -6.15 -10.95 22.56
N ALA A 134 -6.87 -9.84 22.69
CA ALA A 134 -8.20 -9.80 23.26
C ALA A 134 -9.24 -10.36 22.29
N LYS A 135 -10.24 -11.07 22.84
CA LYS A 135 -11.44 -11.47 22.10
C LYS A 135 -12.26 -10.23 21.73
N GLY A 136 -12.89 -10.28 20.56
CA GLY A 136 -13.77 -9.22 20.08
C GLY A 136 -14.41 -9.61 18.77
N SER A 137 -15.36 -8.80 18.32
CA SER A 137 -16.03 -8.99 17.04
C SER A 137 -16.47 -7.65 16.49
N GLN A 138 -16.29 -7.45 15.20
CA GLN A 138 -16.80 -6.29 14.47
C GLN A 138 -17.55 -6.78 13.24
N THR A 139 -18.72 -6.23 12.99
CA THR A 139 -19.54 -6.55 11.82
C THR A 139 -19.68 -5.31 10.96
N LEU A 140 -19.51 -5.49 9.65
CA LEU A 140 -19.72 -4.48 8.62
C LEU A 140 -20.72 -4.98 7.58
N LEU A 141 -21.39 -4.07 6.90
CA LEU A 141 -22.27 -4.37 5.77
C LEU A 141 -21.61 -3.99 4.44
N THR A 142 -21.66 -4.88 3.44
CA THR A 142 -21.25 -4.55 2.07
C THR A 142 -22.38 -3.88 1.29
N GLY A 143 -22.04 -2.97 0.38
CA GLY A 143 -23.02 -2.28 -0.46
C GLY A 143 -23.72 -3.22 -1.45
N PRO A 144 -25.05 -3.09 -1.69
CA PRO A 144 -25.75 -3.88 -2.70
C PRO A 144 -25.28 -3.50 -4.11
N ALA A 145 -25.29 -4.46 -5.04
CA ALA A 145 -24.92 -4.25 -6.45
C ALA A 145 -23.54 -3.61 -6.67
N GLY A 146 -22.64 -3.72 -5.70
CA GLY A 146 -21.31 -3.13 -5.72
C GLY A 146 -21.27 -1.62 -5.44
N ALA A 147 -22.34 -1.06 -4.87
CA ALA A 147 -22.41 0.34 -4.49
C ALA A 147 -21.33 0.71 -3.44
N PRO A 148 -20.74 1.92 -3.53
CA PRO A 148 -19.78 2.39 -2.54
C PRO A 148 -20.42 2.56 -1.17
N THR A 149 -19.65 2.28 -0.13
CA THR A 149 -19.99 2.63 1.27
C THR A 149 -18.89 3.46 1.92
N SER A 150 -17.93 3.92 1.13
CA SER A 150 -16.91 4.88 1.55
C SER A 150 -16.97 6.10 0.64
N LEU A 151 -16.45 7.21 1.12
CA LEU A 151 -16.13 8.42 0.37
C LEU A 151 -14.62 8.57 0.36
N GLY A 152 -14.05 9.11 -0.72
CA GLY A 152 -12.60 9.27 -0.88
C GLY A 152 -12.23 9.88 -2.22
N THR A 153 -10.93 10.08 -2.44
CA THR A 153 -10.38 10.57 -3.71
C THR A 153 -10.69 9.59 -4.85
N ILE A 154 -11.11 10.10 -6.01
CA ILE A 154 -11.39 9.25 -7.19
C ILE A 154 -10.10 8.98 -7.97
N ASP A 155 -9.72 7.72 -8.09
CA ASP A 155 -8.44 7.28 -8.67
C ASP A 155 -8.20 7.82 -10.10
N VAL A 156 -9.23 7.78 -10.95
CA VAL A 156 -9.13 8.18 -12.38
C VAL A 156 -8.96 9.70 -12.58
N VAL A 157 -9.37 10.51 -11.60
CA VAL A 157 -9.39 11.98 -11.72
C VAL A 157 -8.45 12.66 -10.71
N GLY A 158 -7.90 11.92 -9.74
CA GLY A 158 -7.12 12.47 -8.63
C GLY A 158 -5.90 13.29 -9.04
N SER A 159 -5.28 13.00 -10.19
CA SER A 159 -4.16 13.78 -10.73
C SER A 159 -4.58 15.10 -11.39
N GLN A 160 -5.83 15.24 -11.84
CA GLN A 160 -6.36 16.44 -12.50
C GLN A 160 -7.17 17.35 -11.57
N LEU A 161 -7.82 16.76 -10.55
CA LEU A 161 -8.56 17.47 -9.52
C LEU A 161 -8.22 16.83 -8.16
N PRO A 162 -7.22 17.35 -7.42
CA PRO A 162 -6.93 16.90 -6.06
C PRO A 162 -8.02 17.40 -5.11
N ILE A 163 -9.25 16.88 -5.25
CA ILE A 163 -10.29 17.06 -4.26
C ILE A 163 -9.96 16.09 -3.13
N ALA A 164 -9.25 16.59 -2.12
CA ALA A 164 -8.99 15.86 -0.89
C ALA A 164 -10.31 15.68 -0.13
N LEU A 165 -11.08 14.65 -0.50
CA LEU A 165 -12.21 14.21 0.30
C LEU A 165 -11.63 13.40 1.46
N PRO A 166 -12.02 13.68 2.72
CA PRO A 166 -11.63 12.82 3.82
C PRO A 166 -12.13 11.41 3.53
N GLU A 167 -11.22 10.42 3.56
CA GLU A 167 -11.63 9.03 3.43
C GLU A 167 -12.54 8.70 4.61
N LEU A 168 -13.82 8.47 4.32
CA LEU A 168 -14.86 8.27 5.32
C LEU A 168 -15.68 7.03 4.95
N ASP A 169 -15.66 6.04 5.83
CA ASP A 169 -16.55 4.90 5.74
C ASP A 169 -17.90 5.24 6.40
N LEU A 170 -19.01 4.89 5.75
CA LEU A 170 -20.34 5.11 6.31
C LEU A 170 -20.52 4.28 7.60
N PRO A 171 -21.25 4.79 8.62
CA PRO A 171 -21.50 4.05 9.85
C PRO A 171 -22.02 2.63 9.61
N GLY A 172 -21.40 1.63 10.25
CA GLY A 172 -21.78 0.22 10.10
C GLY A 172 -21.24 -0.47 8.83
N THR A 173 -20.41 0.20 8.02
CA THR A 173 -19.87 -0.36 6.78
C THR A 173 -18.36 -0.61 6.81
N SER A 174 -17.74 -0.48 8.00
CA SER A 174 -16.31 -0.76 8.20
C SER A 174 -16.02 -1.37 9.57
N ALA A 175 -14.98 -2.19 9.63
CA ALA A 175 -14.33 -2.62 10.87
C ALA A 175 -12.91 -2.05 10.93
N SER A 176 -12.42 -1.68 12.11
CA SER A 176 -11.08 -1.09 12.24
C SER A 176 -10.33 -1.52 13.50
N TRP A 177 -9.00 -1.56 13.38
CA TRP A 177 -8.07 -1.83 14.47
C TRP A 177 -6.96 -0.80 14.47
N THR A 178 -6.77 -0.11 15.60
CA THR A 178 -5.81 0.99 15.70
C THR A 178 -4.74 0.66 16.74
N THR A 179 -3.47 0.97 16.46
CA THR A 179 -2.43 0.93 17.50
C THR A 179 -2.69 2.00 18.56
N PRO A 180 -2.12 1.91 19.77
CA PRO A 180 -1.90 3.10 20.58
C PRO A 180 -1.09 4.15 19.81
N ALA A 181 -1.10 5.40 20.31
CA ALA A 181 -0.20 6.42 19.80
C ALA A 181 1.26 5.92 19.84
N LEU A 182 1.94 6.03 18.72
CA LEU A 182 3.29 5.53 18.53
C LEU A 182 4.27 6.33 19.40
N THR A 183 5.10 5.63 20.16
CA THR A 183 6.10 6.26 21.04
C THR A 183 7.37 6.67 20.29
N ALA A 184 7.59 6.11 19.09
CA ALA A 184 8.64 6.44 18.15
C ALA A 184 8.12 6.29 16.71
N PRO A 185 8.72 6.95 15.71
CA PRO A 185 8.32 6.79 14.32
C PRO A 185 8.40 5.33 13.86
N LEU A 186 7.45 4.91 13.03
CA LEU A 186 7.38 3.59 12.43
C LEU A 186 7.45 3.73 10.92
N THR A 187 8.50 3.21 10.29
CA THR A 187 8.69 3.30 8.83
C THR A 187 8.38 1.97 8.19
N VAL A 188 7.47 1.97 7.21
CA VAL A 188 7.09 0.78 6.43
C VAL A 188 7.62 0.97 5.01
N VAL A 189 8.39 0.00 4.50
CA VAL A 189 8.86 -0.01 3.10
C VAL A 189 8.69 -1.41 2.52
N GLY A 190 7.65 -1.61 1.72
CA GLY A 190 7.26 -2.93 1.21
C GLY A 190 5.75 -3.10 1.17
N SER A 191 5.31 -4.29 0.78
CA SER A 191 3.89 -4.69 0.79
C SER A 191 3.49 -5.27 2.14
N PRO A 192 2.59 -4.64 2.90
CA PRO A 192 1.98 -5.26 4.06
C PRO A 192 1.20 -6.51 3.66
N THR A 193 1.14 -7.50 4.55
CA THR A 193 0.27 -8.68 4.37
C THR A 193 -0.68 -8.80 5.56
N LEU A 194 -1.95 -9.10 5.29
CA LEU A 194 -2.96 -9.32 6.31
C LEU A 194 -3.47 -10.76 6.21
N ASP A 195 -3.23 -11.55 7.25
CA ASP A 195 -3.90 -12.84 7.42
C ASP A 195 -5.23 -12.58 8.14
N LEU A 196 -6.33 -13.00 7.50
CA LEU A 196 -7.69 -12.68 7.90
C LEU A 196 -8.58 -13.92 7.82
N SER A 197 -9.58 -13.99 8.70
CA SER A 197 -10.74 -14.86 8.53
C SER A 197 -12.00 -14.06 8.82
N VAL A 198 -13.00 -14.23 7.97
CA VAL A 198 -14.27 -13.51 8.05
C VAL A 198 -15.42 -14.49 7.95
N THR A 199 -16.53 -14.20 8.63
CA THR A 199 -17.77 -14.96 8.52
C THR A 199 -18.81 -14.12 7.79
N ALA A 200 -19.47 -14.69 6.78
CA ALA A 200 -20.55 -14.04 6.05
C ALA A 200 -21.67 -15.07 5.76
N PRO A 201 -22.56 -15.36 6.73
CA PRO A 201 -23.50 -16.48 6.63
C PRO A 201 -24.42 -16.40 5.40
N THR A 202 -24.82 -15.20 4.99
CA THR A 202 -25.68 -14.99 3.82
C THR A 202 -24.97 -15.25 2.49
N ALA A 203 -23.63 -15.14 2.46
CA ALA A 203 -22.82 -15.43 1.29
C ALA A 203 -22.32 -16.88 1.23
N ALA A 204 -22.34 -17.60 2.37
CA ALA A 204 -21.87 -19.00 2.45
C ALA A 204 -22.59 -19.94 1.46
N LEU A 205 -23.85 -19.64 1.13
CA LEU A 205 -24.65 -20.42 0.18
C LEU A 205 -24.34 -20.13 -1.30
N THR A 206 -23.72 -18.99 -1.60
CA THR A 206 -23.53 -18.50 -2.99
C THR A 206 -22.07 -18.33 -3.37
N GLN A 207 -21.15 -18.34 -2.41
CA GLN A 207 -19.70 -18.10 -2.61
C GLN A 207 -18.99 -19.13 -3.49
N ALA A 208 -19.61 -20.29 -3.77
CA ALA A 208 -19.11 -21.25 -4.76
C ALA A 208 -19.07 -20.64 -6.17
N LEU A 209 -19.89 -19.63 -6.44
CA LEU A 209 -19.86 -18.84 -7.66
C LEU A 209 -19.14 -17.51 -7.37
N ASP A 210 -18.28 -17.06 -8.30
CA ASP A 210 -17.55 -15.80 -8.12
C ASP A 210 -18.47 -14.59 -7.90
N ALA A 211 -19.67 -14.62 -8.49
CA ALA A 211 -20.70 -13.59 -8.31
C ALA A 211 -21.29 -13.53 -6.88
N GLY A 212 -21.23 -14.64 -6.14
CA GLY A 212 -21.70 -14.75 -4.76
C GLY A 212 -20.61 -14.49 -3.71
N LYS A 213 -19.35 -14.32 -4.12
CA LYS A 213 -18.27 -14.00 -3.19
C LYS A 213 -18.41 -12.58 -2.65
N VAL A 214 -18.20 -12.46 -1.34
CA VAL A 214 -18.09 -11.16 -0.66
C VAL A 214 -16.87 -10.43 -1.19
N VAL A 215 -17.02 -9.12 -1.40
CA VAL A 215 -15.90 -8.22 -1.69
C VAL A 215 -15.78 -7.22 -0.56
N VAL A 216 -14.58 -7.09 -0.01
CA VAL A 216 -14.22 -6.10 1.00
C VAL A 216 -13.01 -5.29 0.54
N PHE A 217 -12.76 -4.16 1.18
CA PHE A 217 -11.70 -3.23 0.82
C PHE A 217 -10.79 -3.00 2.01
N VAL A 218 -9.52 -3.38 1.90
CA VAL A 218 -8.56 -3.32 3.01
C VAL A 218 -7.62 -2.14 2.79
N LYS A 219 -7.47 -1.28 3.79
CA LYS A 219 -6.64 -0.08 3.73
C LYS A 219 -5.92 0.17 5.05
N VAL A 220 -4.76 0.83 4.97
CA VAL A 220 -3.99 1.28 6.13
C VAL A 220 -4.05 2.80 6.18
N LEU A 221 -4.37 3.34 7.35
CA LEU A 221 -4.46 4.77 7.60
C LEU A 221 -3.37 5.19 8.58
N ASP A 222 -2.83 6.37 8.33
CA ASP A 222 -2.05 7.15 9.29
C ASP A 222 -2.99 8.11 10.03
N VAL A 223 -3.11 7.92 11.35
CA VAL A 223 -4.03 8.68 12.20
C VAL A 223 -3.23 9.69 13.02
N GLY A 224 -3.47 10.98 12.78
CA GLY A 224 -2.83 12.07 13.49
C GLY A 224 -3.27 12.19 14.96
N PRO A 225 -2.56 12.98 15.79
CA PRO A 225 -2.94 13.22 17.18
C PRO A 225 -4.31 13.91 17.36
N ASP A 226 -4.81 14.56 16.31
CA ASP A 226 -6.16 15.14 16.24
C ASP A 226 -7.26 14.10 15.96
N GLY A 227 -6.88 12.83 15.79
CA GLY A 227 -7.78 11.70 15.53
C GLY A 227 -8.17 11.53 14.07
N LYS A 228 -7.74 12.42 13.16
CA LYS A 228 -8.03 12.31 11.73
C LYS A 228 -7.15 11.25 11.08
N GLY A 229 -7.76 10.34 10.33
CA GLY A 229 -7.06 9.30 9.58
C GLY A 229 -6.97 9.66 8.11
N THR A 230 -5.80 9.42 7.51
CA THR A 230 -5.58 9.54 6.06
C THR A 230 -5.15 8.18 5.53
N VAL A 231 -5.74 7.72 4.42
CA VAL A 231 -5.28 6.48 3.76
C VAL A 231 -3.89 6.72 3.22
N VAL A 232 -2.96 5.81 3.52
CA VAL A 232 -1.58 5.95 3.04
C VAL A 232 -1.59 5.91 1.51
N ARG A 233 -1.25 7.04 0.89
CA ARG A 233 -1.19 7.24 -0.58
C ARG A 233 -2.51 6.96 -1.31
N ASP A 234 -3.66 7.04 -0.63
CA ASP A 234 -4.98 6.64 -1.16
C ASP A 234 -5.03 5.19 -1.68
N LEU A 235 -4.12 4.33 -1.20
CA LEU A 235 -4.00 2.95 -1.65
C LEU A 235 -4.98 2.02 -0.91
N VAL A 236 -5.81 1.33 -1.69
CA VAL A 236 -6.82 0.39 -1.20
C VAL A 236 -6.62 -0.98 -1.87
N ALA A 237 -6.74 -2.06 -1.08
CA ALA A 237 -6.73 -3.42 -1.58
C ALA A 237 -8.17 -3.95 -1.74
N PRO A 238 -8.71 -4.08 -2.96
CA PRO A 238 -9.96 -4.80 -3.18
C PRO A 238 -9.74 -6.31 -2.99
N VAL A 239 -10.55 -6.92 -2.15
CA VAL A 239 -10.42 -8.33 -1.77
C VAL A 239 -11.73 -9.05 -2.05
N ARG A 240 -11.70 -9.95 -3.03
CA ARG A 240 -12.75 -10.96 -3.19
C ARG A 240 -12.44 -12.11 -2.26
N VAL A 241 -13.26 -12.26 -1.22
CA VAL A 241 -13.07 -13.28 -0.18
C VAL A 241 -13.18 -14.67 -0.84
N PRO A 242 -12.14 -15.52 -0.74
CA PRO A 242 -12.12 -16.80 -1.45
C PRO A 242 -13.13 -17.79 -0.86
N ASP A 243 -13.15 -17.94 0.47
CA ASP A 243 -14.08 -18.77 1.22
C ASP A 243 -14.33 -18.16 2.61
N ALA A 244 -15.56 -17.71 2.86
CA ALA A 244 -15.98 -17.17 4.13
C ALA A 244 -16.02 -18.28 5.19
N GLY A 245 -15.34 -18.05 6.31
CA GLY A 245 -15.12 -19.02 7.38
C GLY A 245 -13.75 -19.69 7.32
N GLN A 246 -13.02 -19.56 6.21
CA GLN A 246 -11.64 -20.03 6.08
C GLN A 246 -10.63 -18.87 6.21
N PRO A 247 -9.40 -19.15 6.65
CA PRO A 247 -8.33 -18.16 6.65
C PRO A 247 -7.83 -17.90 5.23
N PHE A 248 -7.49 -16.64 4.94
CA PHE A 248 -6.86 -16.20 3.70
C PHE A 248 -5.90 -15.05 3.95
N THR A 249 -4.97 -14.85 3.02
CA THR A 249 -3.97 -13.76 3.09
C THR A 249 -4.28 -12.71 2.04
N VAL A 250 -4.28 -11.45 2.46
CA VAL A 250 -4.35 -10.26 1.61
C VAL A 250 -2.95 -9.67 1.50
N THR A 251 -2.48 -9.43 0.27
CA THR A 251 -1.32 -8.56 0.03
C THR A 251 -1.85 -7.16 -0.23
N LEU A 252 -1.54 -6.21 0.66
CA LEU A 252 -1.93 -4.82 0.47
C LEU A 252 -0.97 -4.14 -0.52
N PRO A 253 -1.38 -3.03 -1.16
CA PRO A 253 -0.47 -2.19 -1.93
C PRO A 253 0.80 -1.86 -1.15
N GLY A 254 1.95 -1.95 -1.82
CA GLY A 254 3.22 -1.56 -1.24
C GLY A 254 3.25 -0.08 -0.90
N ILE A 255 3.87 0.25 0.22
CA ILE A 255 4.06 1.63 0.68
C ILE A 255 5.52 1.87 1.03
N ALA A 256 5.99 3.10 0.84
CA ALA A 256 7.10 3.67 1.60
C ALA A 256 6.53 4.85 2.40
N HIS A 257 6.28 4.63 3.68
CA HIS A 257 5.57 5.58 4.55
C HIS A 257 6.18 5.60 5.95
N ARG A 258 6.24 6.78 6.58
CA ARG A 258 6.63 6.93 7.99
C ARG A 258 5.45 7.45 8.80
N PHE A 259 4.95 6.59 9.68
CA PHE A 259 4.01 6.99 10.73
C PHE A 259 4.80 7.72 11.82
N GLU A 260 4.44 8.96 12.12
CA GLU A 260 5.21 9.78 13.06
C GLU A 260 4.98 9.39 14.52
N LYS A 261 5.88 9.84 15.40
CA LYS A 261 5.64 9.76 16.85
C LYS A 261 4.35 10.51 17.19
N GLY A 262 3.50 9.91 18.03
CA GLY A 262 2.21 10.45 18.42
C GLY A 262 1.06 10.14 17.46
N HIS A 263 1.36 9.70 16.22
CA HIS A 263 0.36 9.16 15.31
C HIS A 263 -0.02 7.73 15.70
N ALA A 264 -1.04 7.16 15.07
CA ALA A 264 -1.40 5.76 15.18
C ALA A 264 -1.58 5.11 13.81
N LEU A 265 -1.20 3.84 13.71
CA LEU A 265 -1.49 3.02 12.54
C LEU A 265 -2.87 2.41 12.70
N ARG A 266 -3.75 2.59 11.71
CA ARG A 266 -5.08 1.99 11.68
C ARG A 266 -5.24 1.08 10.47
N LEU A 267 -5.63 -0.16 10.71
CA LEU A 267 -6.13 -1.08 9.69
C LEU A 267 -7.64 -0.89 9.58
N VAL A 268 -8.16 -0.80 8.36
CA VAL A 268 -9.61 -0.79 8.07
C VAL A 268 -9.94 -1.88 7.07
N VAL A 269 -11.04 -2.58 7.33
CA VAL A 269 -11.74 -3.41 6.34
C VAL A 269 -13.10 -2.74 6.10
N ALA A 270 -13.37 -2.32 4.88
CA ALA A 270 -14.59 -1.62 4.47
C ALA A 270 -15.45 -2.46 3.53
N GLY A 271 -16.75 -2.21 3.52
CA GLY A 271 -17.74 -2.93 2.72
C GLY A 271 -17.95 -2.40 1.30
N GLY A 272 -17.31 -1.28 0.96
CA GLY A 272 -17.48 -0.58 -0.32
C GLY A 272 -16.32 0.38 -0.58
N SER A 273 -16.17 0.80 -1.83
CA SER A 273 -15.20 1.80 -2.28
C SER A 273 -15.76 2.59 -3.46
N VAL A 274 -15.43 3.88 -3.57
CA VAL A 274 -15.75 4.69 -4.76
C VAL A 274 -14.89 4.35 -5.98
N ASN A 275 -13.72 3.75 -5.78
CA ASN A 275 -12.76 3.46 -6.85
C ASN A 275 -12.87 2.05 -7.42
N TYR A 276 -13.52 1.15 -6.69
CA TYR A 276 -13.59 -0.26 -7.03
C TYR A 276 -15.01 -0.78 -6.92
N ARG A 277 -15.38 -1.64 -7.86
CA ARG A 277 -16.68 -2.31 -7.83
C ARG A 277 -16.73 -3.35 -6.70
N GLY A 278 -17.71 -3.22 -5.81
CA GLY A 278 -17.99 -4.20 -4.76
C GLY A 278 -18.65 -5.49 -5.26
N GLY A 279 -19.05 -6.34 -4.31
CA GLY A 279 -19.80 -7.58 -4.58
C GLY A 279 -21.23 -7.29 -5.02
N LEU A 280 -21.85 -8.22 -5.75
CA LEU A 280 -23.20 -8.02 -6.28
C LEU A 280 -24.28 -8.09 -5.19
N VAL A 281 -24.03 -8.89 -4.15
CA VAL A 281 -24.97 -9.15 -3.07
C VAL A 281 -24.47 -8.51 -1.79
N SER A 282 -25.34 -7.77 -1.11
CA SER A 282 -25.04 -7.24 0.22
C SER A 282 -24.96 -8.39 1.23
N ALA A 283 -23.92 -8.37 2.07
CA ALA A 283 -23.72 -9.36 3.11
C ALA A 283 -23.20 -8.68 4.39
N PRO A 284 -23.72 -9.05 5.57
CA PRO A 284 -23.02 -8.79 6.82
C PRO A 284 -21.75 -9.63 6.86
N VAL A 285 -20.63 -8.98 7.11
CA VAL A 285 -19.31 -9.60 7.25
C VAL A 285 -18.81 -9.37 8.66
N THR A 286 -18.55 -10.45 9.39
CA THR A 286 -18.09 -10.41 10.77
C THR A 286 -16.64 -10.85 10.85
N ILE A 287 -15.82 -10.07 11.57
CA ILE A 287 -14.41 -10.34 11.82
C ILE A 287 -14.21 -10.51 13.33
N THR A 288 -13.85 -11.72 13.75
CA THR A 288 -13.67 -12.08 15.16
C THR A 288 -12.20 -12.09 15.56
N THR A 289 -11.85 -11.37 16.62
CA THR A 289 -10.50 -11.38 17.22
C THR A 289 -10.44 -12.29 18.44
N GLY A 290 -9.23 -12.56 18.94
CA GLY A 290 -8.99 -13.48 20.07
C GLY A 290 -8.07 -14.65 19.75
N SER A 291 -7.54 -14.72 18.53
CA SER A 291 -6.47 -15.64 18.13
C SER A 291 -5.35 -14.89 17.43
N ALA A 292 -4.15 -15.46 17.45
CA ALA A 292 -2.99 -14.90 16.76
C ALA A 292 -3.01 -15.09 15.23
N ASN A 293 -4.08 -15.66 14.67
CA ASN A 293 -4.20 -15.95 13.24
C ASN A 293 -4.77 -14.77 12.44
N GLN A 294 -5.28 -13.74 13.11
CA GLN A 294 -5.70 -12.48 12.49
C GLN A 294 -4.55 -11.46 12.68
N VAL A 295 -3.71 -11.27 11.67
CA VAL A 295 -2.45 -10.52 11.83
C VAL A 295 -2.09 -9.69 10.60
N LEU A 296 -1.83 -8.40 10.85
CA LEU A 296 -1.21 -7.49 9.90
C LEU A 296 0.31 -7.56 10.07
N THR A 297 1.03 -7.97 9.03
CA THR A 297 2.50 -8.01 9.02
C THR A 297 3.04 -6.85 8.18
N LEU A 298 3.86 -6.01 8.80
CA LEU A 298 4.47 -4.84 8.18
C LEU A 298 5.97 -5.07 7.91
N PRO A 299 6.49 -4.67 6.73
CA PRO A 299 7.93 -4.62 6.47
C PRO A 299 8.56 -3.35 7.07
N LEU A 300 9.04 -3.45 8.31
CA LEU A 300 9.59 -2.30 9.05
C LEU A 300 11.09 -2.11 8.79
N VAL A 301 11.50 -0.88 8.51
CA VAL A 301 12.90 -0.48 8.28
C VAL A 301 13.46 0.40 9.39
#